data_AF-A0A160VWZ8-F1
#
_entry.id   AF-A0A160VWZ8-F1
#
_cell.length_a   1.000
_cell.length_b   1.000
_cell.length_c   1.000
_cell.angle_alpha   90.00
_cell.angle_beta   90.00
_cell.angle_gamma   90.00
#
_symmetry.space_group_name_H-M   'P 1'
#
loop_
_entity.id
_entity.type
_entity.pdbx_description
1 polymer ?
#
loop_
_entity_poly.entity_id
_entity_poly.type
_entity_poly.pdbx_seq_one_letter_code
_entity_poly.pdbx_strand_id
1 'polypeptide(L)'
;MKFVPFLIILFALLTFGIGVYPEIVFKVQVIIAIILGYLITVNIFKVTIPVAVQDKGINIKPGIVFMKNVPEEILKTSLIFSRNPGGDNERWFWITKVQKGPRTVEPTNLVKILNLAVRYLEQGGTVVIDGIEYLILENGFDSVLKFLANLRDYAMLYNSTVIIVSDLTTFSEKERKLLLRVIGEET
;
A
#
# COMPACT_ATOMS: atom_id res chain seq x y z
N MET A 1 -18.55 0.16 7.10
CA MET A 1 -17.96 0.71 8.33
C MET A 1 -18.98 1.01 9.45
N LYS A 2 -20.23 1.42 9.17
CA LYS A 2 -21.25 1.76 10.20
C LYS A 2 -21.81 0.57 11.02
N PHE A 3 -21.61 -0.68 10.59
CA PHE A 3 -22.19 -1.87 11.24
C PHE A 3 -21.40 -2.37 12.47
N VAL A 4 -20.07 -2.18 12.47
CA VAL A 4 -19.19 -2.57 13.59
C VAL A 4 -19.51 -1.80 14.88
N PRO A 5 -19.61 -0.45 14.88
CA PRO A 5 -19.95 0.29 16.09
C PRO A 5 -21.36 -0.04 16.61
N PHE A 6 -22.31 -0.35 15.73
CA PHE A 6 -23.65 -0.82 16.13
C PHE A 6 -23.59 -2.16 16.89
N LEU A 7 -22.86 -3.15 16.37
CA LEU A 7 -22.68 -4.45 17.03
C LEU A 7 -21.95 -4.35 18.38
N ILE A 8 -20.99 -3.43 18.52
CA ILE A 8 -20.31 -3.18 19.81
C ILE A 8 -21.29 -2.62 20.84
N ILE A 9 -22.12 -1.65 20.46
CA ILE A 9 -23.14 -1.08 21.36
C ILE A 9 -24.18 -2.13 21.74
N LEU A 10 -24.63 -2.95 20.78
CA LEU A 10 -25.56 -4.04 21.05
C LEU A 10 -24.97 -5.09 22.01
N PHE A 11 -23.71 -5.47 21.82
CA PHE A 11 -23.00 -6.39 22.70
C PHE A 11 -22.92 -5.84 24.14
N ALA A 12 -22.61 -4.54 24.29
CA ALA A 12 -22.53 -3.86 25.59
C ALA A 12 -23.91 -3.74 26.28
N LEU A 13 -24.99 -3.55 25.53
CA LEU A 13 -26.35 -3.55 26.08
C LEU A 13 -26.77 -4.93 26.58
N LEU A 14 -26.42 -5.99 25.86
CA LEU A 14 -26.72 -7.36 26.26
C LEU A 14 -26.04 -7.75 27.58
N THR A 15 -24.85 -7.22 27.89
CA THR A 15 -24.17 -7.48 29.17
C THR A 15 -25.01 -7.11 30.40
N PHE A 16 -25.87 -6.10 30.31
CA PHE A 16 -26.79 -5.73 31.40
C PHE A 16 -27.89 -6.78 31.62
N GLY A 17 -28.29 -7.53 30.59
CA GLY A 17 -29.31 -8.56 30.65
C GLY A 17 -28.86 -9.87 31.31
N ILE A 18 -27.55 -10.05 31.55
CA ILE A 18 -26.98 -11.25 32.19
C ILE A 18 -27.58 -11.48 33.58
N GLY A 19 -27.92 -10.41 34.31
CA GLY A 19 -28.52 -10.52 35.64
C GLY A 19 -29.93 -11.12 35.65
N VAL A 20 -30.63 -11.15 34.51
CA VAL A 20 -32.02 -11.66 34.41
C VAL A 20 -32.08 -13.00 33.66
N TYR A 21 -31.34 -13.14 32.56
CA TYR A 21 -31.34 -14.34 31.72
C TYR A 21 -29.91 -14.77 31.33
N PRO A 22 -29.11 -15.28 32.27
CA PRO A 22 -27.66 -15.47 32.07
C PRO A 22 -27.32 -16.43 30.92
N GLU A 23 -28.01 -17.57 30.80
CA GLU A 23 -27.71 -18.56 29.77
C GLU A 23 -28.01 -18.09 28.34
N ILE A 24 -29.16 -17.45 28.14
CA ILE A 24 -29.60 -17.01 26.81
C ILE A 24 -28.73 -15.84 26.35
N VAL A 25 -28.49 -14.88 27.23
CA VAL A 25 -27.68 -13.70 26.93
C VAL A 25 -26.25 -14.09 26.60
N PHE A 26 -25.65 -15.03 27.35
CA PHE A 26 -24.30 -15.50 27.08
C PHE A 26 -24.17 -16.15 25.69
N LYS A 27 -25.11 -17.04 25.32
CA LYS A 27 -25.12 -17.69 23.99
C LYS A 27 -25.22 -16.66 22.86
N VAL A 28 -26.08 -15.64 23.01
CA VAL A 28 -26.22 -14.57 22.02
C VAL A 28 -24.96 -13.71 21.92
N GLN A 29 -24.33 -13.39 23.06
CA GLN A 29 -23.08 -12.63 23.08
C GLN A 29 -21.93 -13.36 22.37
N VAL A 30 -21.80 -14.69 22.55
CA VAL A 30 -20.79 -15.49 21.85
C VAL A 30 -20.97 -15.39 20.32
N ILE A 31 -22.21 -15.49 19.82
CA ILE A 31 -22.49 -15.36 18.39
C ILE A 31 -22.10 -13.97 17.87
N ILE A 32 -22.48 -12.92 18.60
CA ILE A 32 -22.13 -11.53 18.24
C ILE A 32 -20.61 -11.32 18.25
N ALA A 33 -19.90 -11.88 19.24
CA ALA A 33 -18.45 -11.76 19.36
C ALA A 33 -17.73 -12.46 18.19
N ILE A 34 -18.19 -13.64 17.77
CA ILE A 34 -17.63 -14.35 16.60
C ILE A 34 -17.85 -13.52 15.32
N ILE A 35 -19.06 -12.97 15.13
CA ILE A 35 -19.38 -12.12 13.98
C ILE A 35 -18.52 -10.85 14.00
N LEU A 36 -18.35 -10.21 15.15
CA LEU A 36 -17.48 -9.05 15.32
C LEU A 36 -16.03 -9.39 14.98
N GLY A 37 -15.50 -10.50 15.52
CA GLY A 37 -14.16 -10.97 15.21
C GLY A 37 -13.96 -11.19 13.71
N TYR A 38 -14.88 -11.89 13.06
CA TYR A 38 -14.85 -12.11 11.61
C TYR A 38 -14.90 -10.79 10.83
N LEU A 39 -15.81 -9.88 11.17
CA LEU A 39 -15.94 -8.58 10.49
C LEU A 39 -14.72 -7.70 10.68
N ILE A 40 -14.09 -7.72 11.86
CA ILE A 40 -12.85 -6.98 12.14
C ILE A 40 -11.71 -7.58 11.32
N THR A 41 -11.52 -8.91 11.39
CA THR A 41 -10.53 -9.61 10.58
C THR A 41 -10.74 -9.30 9.10
N VAL A 42 -11.94 -9.39 8.54
CA VAL A 42 -12.16 -9.11 7.11
C VAL A 42 -11.99 -7.62 6.75
N ASN A 43 -12.36 -6.68 7.62
CA ASN A 43 -12.21 -5.24 7.32
C ASN A 43 -10.77 -4.76 7.37
N ILE A 44 -9.92 -5.31 8.25
CA ILE A 44 -8.49 -4.94 8.30
C ILE A 44 -7.79 -5.25 6.96
N PHE A 45 -8.25 -6.27 6.23
CA PHE A 45 -7.68 -6.64 4.93
C PHE A 45 -8.30 -5.90 3.72
N LYS A 46 -9.38 -5.12 3.91
CA LYS A 46 -10.04 -4.38 2.82
C LYS A 46 -9.47 -2.97 2.64
N VAL A 47 -8.15 -2.85 2.52
CA VAL A 47 -7.64 -1.77 1.67
C VAL A 47 -7.99 -2.20 0.24
N THR A 48 -9.13 -1.71 -0.25
CA THR A 48 -9.57 -1.95 -1.63
C THR A 48 -8.60 -1.22 -2.55
N ILE A 49 -7.76 -2.02 -3.22
CA ILE A 49 -6.93 -1.53 -4.31
C ILE A 49 -7.88 -1.33 -5.50
N PRO A 50 -7.94 -0.13 -6.08
CA PRO A 50 -8.77 0.11 -7.25
C PRO A 50 -8.29 -0.78 -8.41
N VAL A 51 -9.20 -1.14 -9.31
CA VAL A 51 -8.84 -1.93 -10.50
C VAL A 51 -7.84 -1.14 -11.32
N ALA A 52 -6.73 -1.79 -11.70
CA ALA A 52 -5.73 -1.19 -12.55
C ALA A 52 -6.31 -0.82 -13.91
N VAL A 53 -6.01 0.40 -14.37
CA VAL A 53 -6.29 0.83 -15.74
C VAL A 53 -5.02 0.57 -16.53
N GLN A 54 -5.06 -0.37 -17.48
CA GLN A 54 -3.91 -0.64 -18.34
C GLN A 54 -3.65 0.57 -19.24
N ASP A 55 -2.43 1.11 -19.15
CA ASP A 55 -2.00 2.23 -19.97
C ASP A 55 -1.65 1.76 -21.38
N LYS A 56 -2.68 1.52 -22.22
CA LYS A 56 -2.49 1.04 -23.60
C LYS A 56 -1.83 2.07 -24.53
N GLY A 57 -1.69 3.32 -24.10
CA GLY A 57 -1.18 4.43 -24.93
C GLY A 57 0.29 4.78 -24.70
N ILE A 58 0.91 4.35 -23.59
CA ILE A 58 2.27 4.73 -23.21
C ILE A 58 3.12 3.46 -23.16
N ASN A 59 4.00 3.28 -24.16
CA ASN A 59 4.90 2.13 -24.24
C ASN A 59 6.06 2.30 -23.25
N ILE A 60 5.77 2.13 -21.96
CA ILE A 60 6.80 2.08 -20.91
C ILE A 60 7.26 0.63 -20.80
N LYS A 61 8.58 0.43 -20.82
CA LYS A 61 9.16 -0.91 -20.64
C LYS A 61 8.83 -1.43 -19.25
N PRO A 62 8.48 -2.72 -19.12
CA PRO A 62 8.31 -3.35 -17.82
C PRO A 62 9.57 -3.25 -16.95
N GLY A 63 9.38 -3.24 -15.63
CA GLY A 63 10.46 -3.13 -14.66
C GLY A 63 10.38 -1.83 -13.85
N ILE A 64 11.54 -1.27 -13.51
CA ILE A 64 11.64 0.00 -12.78
C ILE A 64 12.20 1.08 -13.70
N VAL A 65 11.58 2.26 -13.69
CA VAL A 65 12.04 3.45 -14.41
C VAL A 65 12.19 4.59 -13.43
N PHE A 66 13.29 5.33 -13.52
CA PHE A 66 13.49 6.57 -12.76
C PHE A 66 13.02 7.75 -13.60
N MET A 67 12.18 8.61 -13.03
CA MET A 67 11.70 9.83 -13.69
C MET A 67 11.75 11.00 -12.72
N LYS A 68 12.23 12.15 -13.16
CA LYS A 68 12.20 13.37 -12.34
C LYS A 68 10.78 13.92 -12.18
N ASN A 69 10.01 13.86 -13.27
CA ASN A 69 8.63 14.33 -13.33
C ASN A 69 7.79 13.26 -14.04
N VAL A 70 6.68 12.85 -13.42
CA VAL A 70 5.76 11.87 -14.01
C VAL A 70 4.60 12.61 -14.68
N PRO A 71 4.30 12.33 -15.96
CA PRO A 71 3.12 12.89 -16.64
C PRO A 71 1.82 12.67 -15.86
N GLU A 72 0.94 13.68 -15.86
CA GLU A 72 -0.34 13.61 -15.13
C GLU A 72 -1.26 12.47 -15.61
N GLU A 73 -1.14 12.09 -16.87
CA GLU A 73 -1.88 10.97 -17.48
C GLU A 73 -1.59 9.65 -16.75
N ILE A 74 -0.30 9.39 -16.49
CA ILE A 74 0.16 8.21 -15.74
C ILE A 74 -0.27 8.30 -14.28
N LEU A 75 -0.19 9.49 -13.66
CA LEU A 75 -0.59 9.67 -12.27
C LEU A 75 -2.09 9.36 -12.04
N LYS A 76 -2.94 9.64 -13.03
CA LYS A 76 -4.39 9.32 -12.93
C LYS A 76 -4.66 7.83 -12.91
N THR A 77 -3.86 7.02 -13.61
CA THR A 77 -4.02 5.56 -13.75
C THR A 77 -3.16 4.77 -12.78
N SER A 78 -2.18 5.39 -12.13
CA SER A 78 -1.20 4.70 -11.28
C SER A 78 -1.59 4.58 -9.81
N LEU A 79 -1.08 3.56 -9.14
CA LEU A 79 -1.07 3.48 -7.67
C LEU A 79 0.13 4.26 -7.14
N ILE A 80 -0.12 5.28 -6.34
CA ILE A 80 0.91 6.25 -5.92
C ILE A 80 1.23 6.08 -4.44
N PHE A 81 2.50 5.97 -4.12
CA PHE A 81 3.04 6.10 -2.77
C PHE A 81 3.86 7.38 -2.72
N SER A 82 3.44 8.36 -1.93
CA SER A 82 4.14 9.66 -1.84
C SER A 82 4.23 10.13 -0.40
N ARG A 83 5.31 10.86 -0.09
CA ARG A 83 5.43 11.62 1.17
C ARG A 83 4.42 12.76 1.28
N ASN A 84 3.85 13.21 0.15
CA ASN A 84 2.79 14.22 0.13
C ASN A 84 1.40 13.56 0.24
N PRO A 85 0.45 14.15 0.98
CA PRO A 85 -0.90 13.60 1.07
C PRO A 85 -1.69 13.85 -0.23
N GLY A 86 -2.35 12.82 -0.75
CA GLY A 86 -3.13 12.90 -2.00
C GLY A 86 -4.62 13.25 -1.83
N GLY A 87 -5.02 13.78 -0.67
CA GLY A 87 -6.41 14.10 -0.36
C GLY A 87 -7.31 12.86 -0.41
N ASP A 88 -8.38 12.93 -1.20
CA ASP A 88 -9.40 11.88 -1.33
C ASP A 88 -9.11 10.87 -2.46
N ASN A 89 -7.91 10.91 -3.05
CA ASN A 89 -7.56 10.01 -4.15
C ASN A 89 -7.43 8.54 -3.69
N GLU A 90 -8.27 7.67 -4.23
CA GLU A 90 -8.30 6.25 -3.92
C GLU A 90 -7.10 5.44 -4.44
N ARG A 91 -6.24 6.02 -5.26
CA ARG A 91 -4.97 5.42 -5.70
C ARG A 91 -3.77 5.94 -4.92
N TRP A 92 -3.98 6.85 -3.97
CA TRP A 92 -2.88 7.52 -3.28
C TRP A 92 -2.68 7.00 -1.86
N PHE A 93 -1.46 6.57 -1.56
CA PHE A 93 -1.00 6.17 -0.24
C PHE A 93 -0.01 7.20 0.28
N TRP A 94 -0.34 7.80 1.42
CA TRP A 94 0.53 8.77 2.07
C TRP A 94 1.58 8.04 2.92
N ILE A 95 2.85 8.23 2.59
CA ILE A 95 4.00 7.73 3.35
C ILE A 95 4.25 8.67 4.52
N THR A 96 3.92 8.23 5.73
CA THR A 96 4.00 9.06 6.93
C THR A 96 4.07 8.21 8.20
N LYS A 97 4.71 8.74 9.24
CA LYS A 97 4.65 8.19 10.60
C LYS A 97 3.34 8.52 11.32
N VAL A 98 2.56 9.47 10.79
CA VAL A 98 1.28 9.88 11.37
C VAL A 98 0.17 9.06 10.73
N GLN A 99 -0.34 8.06 11.44
CA GLN A 99 -1.45 7.25 10.94
C GLN A 99 -2.74 8.09 10.84
N LYS A 100 -3.15 8.37 9.60
CA LYS A 100 -4.34 9.17 9.27
C LYS A 100 -5.20 8.41 8.26
N GLY A 101 -5.87 7.36 8.74
CA GLY A 101 -6.82 6.57 7.96
C GLY A 101 -6.19 5.43 7.15
N PRO A 102 -7.01 4.68 6.38
CA PRO A 102 -6.62 3.41 5.77
C PRO A 102 -5.57 3.52 4.65
N ARG A 103 -5.43 4.71 4.04
CA ARG A 103 -4.49 5.00 2.94
C ARG A 103 -3.20 5.68 3.42
N THR A 104 -2.74 5.27 4.60
CA THR A 104 -1.45 5.67 5.14
C THR A 104 -0.54 4.46 5.32
N VAL A 105 0.75 4.68 5.11
CA VAL A 105 1.78 3.67 5.27
C VAL A 105 2.99 4.30 5.95
N GLU A 106 3.52 3.62 6.97
CA GLU A 106 4.76 4.05 7.60
C GLU A 106 5.94 3.77 6.65
N PRO A 107 6.93 4.68 6.59
CA PRO A 107 8.09 4.50 5.72
C PRO A 107 8.91 3.25 6.06
N THR A 108 8.89 2.81 7.32
CA THR A 108 9.56 1.60 7.80
C THR A 108 8.83 0.31 7.39
N ASN A 109 7.58 0.41 6.93
CA ASN A 109 6.78 -0.75 6.54
C ASN A 109 6.88 -1.02 5.03
N LEU A 110 8.10 -1.30 4.57
CA LEU A 110 8.39 -1.65 3.17
C LEU A 110 7.59 -2.87 2.70
N VAL A 111 7.29 -3.81 3.60
CA VAL A 111 6.47 -5.00 3.32
C VAL A 111 5.05 -4.62 2.91
N LYS A 112 4.42 -3.68 3.62
CA LYS A 112 3.07 -3.19 3.27
C LYS A 112 3.07 -2.47 1.92
N ILE A 113 4.08 -1.64 1.65
CA ILE A 113 4.23 -0.96 0.35
C ILE A 113 4.36 -2.00 -0.77
N LEU A 114 5.24 -2.99 -0.59
CA LEU A 114 5.46 -4.07 -1.55
C LEU A 114 4.17 -4.83 -1.83
N ASN A 115 3.48 -5.31 -0.79
CA ASN A 115 2.26 -6.10 -0.96
C ASN A 115 1.15 -5.31 -1.69
N LEU A 116 1.00 -4.02 -1.38
CA LEU A 116 0.03 -3.16 -2.07
C LEU A 116 0.43 -2.91 -3.53
N ALA A 117 1.70 -2.63 -3.78
CA ALA A 117 2.23 -2.43 -5.14
C ALA A 117 2.07 -3.68 -5.99
N VAL A 118 2.50 -4.85 -5.51
CA VAL A 118 2.44 -6.14 -6.23
C VAL A 118 1.01 -6.48 -6.63
N ARG A 119 0.04 -6.33 -5.72
CA ARG A 119 -1.39 -6.54 -6.05
C ARG A 119 -1.93 -5.63 -7.15
N TYR A 120 -1.30 -4.46 -7.38
CA TYR A 120 -1.65 -3.56 -8.48
C TYR A 120 -0.90 -3.91 -9.77
N LEU A 121 0.38 -4.27 -9.67
CA LEU A 121 1.19 -4.76 -10.78
C LEU A 121 0.59 -6.06 -11.37
N GLU A 122 0.08 -6.96 -10.52
CA GLU A 122 -0.63 -8.18 -10.94
C GLU A 122 -1.80 -7.92 -11.89
N GLN A 123 -2.39 -6.73 -11.82
CA GLN A 123 -3.52 -6.33 -12.67
C GLN A 123 -3.07 -5.62 -13.96
N GLY A 124 -1.76 -5.50 -14.21
CA GLY A 124 -1.20 -4.76 -15.34
C GLY A 124 -1.07 -3.25 -15.09
N GLY A 125 -1.12 -2.81 -13.82
CA GLY A 125 -1.10 -1.39 -13.45
C GLY A 125 0.30 -0.82 -13.30
N THR A 126 0.39 0.52 -13.33
CA THR A 126 1.63 1.25 -13.04
C THR A 126 1.68 1.68 -11.58
N VAL A 127 2.81 1.48 -10.90
CA VAL A 127 3.03 1.95 -9.53
C VAL A 127 4.00 3.12 -9.56
N VAL A 128 3.72 4.17 -8.80
CA VAL A 128 4.60 5.35 -8.65
C VAL A 128 5.05 5.45 -7.20
N ILE A 129 6.36 5.55 -6.97
CA ILE A 129 6.95 5.77 -5.65
C ILE A 129 7.68 7.11 -5.66
N ASP A 130 7.17 8.04 -4.87
CA ASP A 130 7.71 9.39 -4.67
C ASP A 130 8.20 9.55 -3.22
N GLY A 131 9.47 9.88 -3.05
CA GLY A 131 10.15 9.95 -1.76
C GLY A 131 10.95 8.69 -1.40
N ILE A 132 11.63 8.08 -2.38
CA ILE A 132 12.55 6.96 -2.16
C ILE A 132 13.67 7.32 -1.17
N GLU A 133 14.12 8.57 -1.17
CA GLU A 133 15.12 9.12 -0.26
C GLU A 133 14.63 9.05 1.18
N TYR A 134 13.34 9.27 1.40
CA TYR A 134 12.73 9.13 2.72
C TYR A 134 12.68 7.67 3.17
N LEU A 135 12.37 6.75 2.25
CA LEU A 135 12.44 5.32 2.56
C LEU A 135 13.87 4.88 2.90
N ILE A 136 14.87 5.39 2.20
CA ILE A 136 16.29 5.10 2.47
C ILE A 136 16.72 5.67 3.82
N LEU A 137 16.31 6.90 4.12
CA LEU A 137 16.61 7.53 5.41
C LEU A 137 16.07 6.70 6.59
N GLU A 138 14.89 6.11 6.44
CA GLU A 138 14.21 5.38 7.51
C GLU A 138 14.62 3.89 7.60
N ASN A 139 15.06 3.26 6.50
CA ASN A 139 15.34 1.81 6.45
C ASN A 139 16.79 1.44 6.12
N GLY A 140 17.60 2.40 5.71
CA GLY A 140 18.91 2.19 5.12
C GLY A 140 18.86 1.77 3.65
N PHE A 141 19.93 2.09 2.92
CA PHE A 141 20.04 1.88 1.48
C PHE A 141 19.89 0.40 1.08
N ASP A 142 20.58 -0.52 1.76
CA ASP A 142 20.56 -1.94 1.39
C ASP A 142 19.16 -2.57 1.50
N SER A 143 18.39 -2.17 2.51
CA SER A 143 17.01 -2.62 2.70
C SER A 143 16.10 -2.15 1.56
N VAL A 144 16.24 -0.88 1.18
CA VAL A 144 15.47 -0.28 0.08
C VAL A 144 15.91 -0.87 -1.27
N LEU A 145 17.20 -1.13 -1.48
CA LEU A 145 17.70 -1.75 -2.69
C LEU A 145 17.11 -3.16 -2.91
N LYS A 146 17.04 -3.97 -1.85
CA LYS A 146 16.37 -5.29 -1.90
C LYS A 146 14.86 -5.16 -2.17
N PHE A 147 14.21 -4.16 -1.57
CA PHE A 147 12.81 -3.86 -1.83
C PHE A 147 12.56 -3.46 -3.30
N LEU A 148 13.41 -2.61 -3.88
CA LEU A 148 13.35 -2.22 -5.29
C LEU A 148 13.65 -3.43 -6.21
N ALA A 149 14.60 -4.29 -5.86
CA ALA A 149 14.87 -5.53 -6.59
C ALA A 149 13.61 -6.40 -6.68
N ASN A 150 12.92 -6.61 -5.55
CA ASN A 150 11.68 -7.38 -5.53
C ASN A 150 10.58 -6.73 -6.39
N LEU A 151 10.42 -5.40 -6.30
CA LEU A 151 9.46 -4.67 -7.13
C LEU A 151 9.75 -4.82 -8.63
N ARG A 152 11.03 -4.74 -9.02
CA ARG A 152 11.45 -4.97 -10.40
C ARG A 152 11.07 -6.37 -10.86
N ASP A 153 11.36 -7.40 -10.07
CA ASP A 153 11.08 -8.78 -10.43
C ASP A 153 9.57 -9.00 -10.65
N TYR A 154 8.72 -8.45 -9.78
CA TYR A 154 7.26 -8.48 -9.98
C TYR A 154 6.79 -7.65 -11.17
N ALA A 155 7.35 -6.47 -11.38
CA ALA A 155 7.03 -5.62 -12.51
C ALA A 155 7.35 -6.33 -13.84
N MET A 156 8.51 -6.98 -13.92
CA MET A 156 8.89 -7.81 -15.07
C MET A 156 7.96 -9.03 -15.24
N LEU A 157 7.65 -9.73 -14.15
CA LEU A 157 6.78 -10.91 -14.15
C LEU A 157 5.38 -10.60 -14.71
N TYR A 158 4.81 -9.47 -14.32
CA TYR A 158 3.45 -9.06 -14.70
C TYR A 158 3.40 -8.07 -15.87
N ASN A 159 4.52 -7.89 -16.59
CA ASN A 159 4.64 -6.95 -17.71
C ASN A 159 4.09 -5.54 -17.37
N SER A 160 4.43 -5.08 -16.17
CA SER A 160 3.98 -3.85 -15.54
C SER A 160 5.16 -2.96 -15.19
N THR A 161 4.88 -1.71 -14.80
CA THR A 161 5.92 -0.70 -14.58
C THR A 161 5.86 -0.14 -13.17
N VAL A 162 7.03 0.06 -12.58
CA VAL A 162 7.22 0.82 -11.35
C VAL A 162 8.03 2.07 -11.69
N ILE A 163 7.51 3.24 -11.37
CA ILE A 163 8.17 4.53 -11.60
C ILE A 163 8.66 5.06 -10.26
N ILE A 164 9.96 5.35 -10.17
CA ILE A 164 10.57 5.99 -9.01
C ILE A 164 10.74 7.48 -9.34
N VAL A 165 10.07 8.33 -8.58
CA VAL A 165 10.18 9.78 -8.69
C VAL A 165 11.39 10.25 -7.91
N SER A 166 12.54 10.30 -8.58
CA SER A 166 13.80 10.73 -7.98
C SER A 166 14.79 11.10 -9.08
N ASP A 167 15.73 11.97 -8.74
CA ASP A 167 16.88 12.29 -9.58
C ASP A 167 18.06 11.40 -9.13
N LEU A 168 18.55 10.53 -10.02
CA LEU A 168 19.63 9.58 -9.69
C LEU A 168 20.93 10.27 -9.26
N THR A 169 21.08 11.56 -9.55
CA THR A 169 22.21 12.38 -9.09
C THR A 169 22.22 12.62 -7.59
N THR A 170 21.11 12.36 -6.90
CA THR A 170 20.99 12.49 -5.44
C THR A 170 21.71 11.36 -4.69
N PHE A 171 21.98 10.23 -5.35
CA PHE A 171 22.69 9.10 -4.77
C PHE A 171 24.20 9.23 -4.91
N SER A 172 24.95 8.69 -3.95
CA SER A 172 26.39 8.58 -4.10
C SER A 172 26.77 7.71 -5.31
N GLU A 173 27.97 7.89 -5.84
CA GLU A 173 28.43 7.12 -7.01
C GLU A 173 28.37 5.60 -6.78
N LYS A 174 28.66 5.16 -5.55
CA LYS A 174 28.59 3.76 -5.15
C LYS A 174 27.14 3.26 -5.14
N GLU A 175 26.23 4.00 -4.51
CA GLU A 175 24.80 3.66 -4.45
C GLU A 175 24.18 3.62 -5.83
N ARG A 176 24.48 4.61 -6.67
CA ARG A 176 24.01 4.67 -8.05
C ARG A 176 24.48 3.45 -8.87
N LYS A 177 25.75 3.06 -8.76
CA LYS A 177 26.27 1.85 -9.43
C LYS A 177 25.55 0.58 -8.96
N LEU A 178 25.24 0.49 -7.67
CA LEU A 178 24.51 -0.65 -7.11
C LEU A 178 23.05 -0.67 -7.57
N LEU A 179 22.36 0.48 -7.54
CA LEU A 179 20.99 0.64 -8.04
C LEU A 179 20.91 0.18 -9.50
N LEU A 180 21.72 0.75 -10.39
CA LEU A 180 21.70 0.41 -11.81
C LEU A 180 21.99 -1.08 -12.07
N ARG A 181 22.92 -1.67 -11.32
CA ARG A 181 23.24 -3.10 -11.44
C ARG A 181 22.07 -4.00 -11.02
N VAL A 182 21.38 -3.65 -9.94
CA VAL A 182 20.28 -4.48 -9.39
C VAL A 182 18.97 -4.25 -10.14
N ILE A 183 18.74 -3.04 -10.62
CA ILE A 183 17.45 -2.60 -11.16
C ILE A 183 17.40 -2.68 -12.70
N GLY A 184 18.56 -2.65 -13.37
CA GLY A 184 18.65 -2.52 -14.83
C GLY A 184 18.83 -1.06 -15.25
N GLU A 185 19.47 -0.86 -16.40
CA GLU A 185 19.92 0.46 -16.87
C GLU A 185 18.77 1.43 -17.22
N GLU A 186 19.10 2.73 -17.16
CA GLU A 186 18.28 3.84 -17.62
C GLU A 186 17.88 3.65 -19.09
N THR A 187 16.62 3.97 -19.43
CA THR A 187 16.24 4.33 -20.81
C THR A 187 15.64 5.71 -20.83
#